data_AF-A0AA97ASB7-F1
#
_entry.id   AF-A0AA97ASB7-F1
#
_cell.length_a   1.000
_cell.length_b   1.000
_cell.length_c   1.000
_cell.angle_alpha   90.00
_cell.angle_beta   90.00
_cell.angle_gamma   90.00
#
_symmetry.space_group_name_H-M   'P 1'
#
loop_
_entity.id
_entity.type
_entity.pdbx_description
1 polymer ?
#
loop_
_entity_poly.entity_id
_entity_poly.type
_entity_poly.pdbx_seq_one_letter_code
_entity_poly.pdbx_strand_id
1 'polypeptide(L)'
;MSLGNLGLLYVNLERYAEVESLYVRALQIFQARFDDQHPYTQEMIKRFTAFLRQMIAANRTAELSNHPLTQNLLQTLRAEES
;
A
#
# COMPACT_ATOMS: atom_id res chain seq x y z
N MET A 1 -1.97 -22.28 -0.88
CA MET A 1 -2.57 -21.74 -2.12
C MET A 1 -3.33 -20.47 -1.76
N SER A 2 -2.95 -19.25 -2.12
CA SER A 2 -1.73 -18.67 -2.69
C SER A 2 -1.94 -17.16 -2.60
N LEU A 3 -1.38 -16.50 -1.58
CA LEU A 3 -1.27 -15.02 -1.56
C LEU A 3 -0.52 -14.51 -2.81
N GLY A 4 0.33 -15.36 -3.40
CA GLY A 4 0.96 -15.13 -4.70
C GLY A 4 0.00 -14.92 -5.86
N ASN A 5 -1.25 -15.40 -5.81
CA ASN A 5 -2.20 -15.22 -6.92
C ASN A 5 -2.87 -13.83 -6.90
N LEU A 6 -3.04 -13.20 -5.73
CA LEU A 6 -3.51 -11.82 -5.62
C LEU A 6 -2.41 -10.83 -6.00
N GLY A 7 -1.17 -11.10 -5.59
CA GLY A 7 0.00 -10.32 -5.99
C GLY A 7 0.24 -10.33 -7.50
N LEU A 8 -0.02 -11.45 -8.19
CA LEU A 8 0.05 -11.52 -9.66
C LEU A 8 -1.14 -10.84 -10.35
N LEU A 9 -2.34 -10.89 -9.77
CA LEU A 9 -3.55 -10.30 -10.38
C LEU A 9 -3.46 -8.77 -10.43
N TYR A 10 -2.88 -8.13 -9.39
CA TYR A 10 -2.65 -6.68 -9.39
C TYR A 10 -1.56 -6.24 -10.36
N VAL A 11 -0.56 -7.09 -10.64
CA VAL A 11 0.51 -6.83 -11.62
C VAL A 11 -0.03 -6.86 -13.06
N ASN A 12 -1.03 -7.68 -13.34
CA ASN A 12 -1.54 -7.90 -14.70
C ASN A 12 -2.42 -6.78 -15.26
N LEU A 13 -2.70 -5.71 -14.50
CA LEU A 13 -3.51 -4.58 -14.98
C LEU A 13 -2.75 -3.26 -15.11
N GLU A 14 -1.47 -3.18 -14.71
CA GLU A 14 -0.63 -1.96 -14.75
C GLU A 14 -1.24 -0.72 -14.06
N ARG A 15 -2.35 -0.87 -13.34
CA ARG A 15 -3.09 0.21 -12.69
C ARG A 15 -2.65 0.40 -11.24
N TYR A 16 -1.34 0.41 -11.00
CA TYR A 16 -0.77 0.53 -9.65
C TYR A 16 -1.19 1.83 -8.96
N ALA A 17 -1.28 2.93 -9.71
CA ALA A 17 -1.77 4.22 -9.21
C ALA A 17 -3.23 4.17 -8.75
N GLU A 18 -4.07 3.32 -9.34
CA GLU A 18 -5.46 3.18 -8.90
C GLU A 18 -5.59 2.31 -7.67
N VAL A 19 -4.78 1.25 -7.59
CA VAL A 19 -4.68 0.41 -6.38
C VAL A 19 -4.23 1.26 -5.20
N GLU A 20 -3.18 2.08 -5.39
CA GLU A 20 -2.71 3.04 -4.41
C GLU A 20 -3.81 4.03 -4.00
N SER A 21 -4.50 4.63 -4.98
CA SER A 21 -5.59 5.58 -4.71
C SER A 21 -6.72 4.96 -3.89
N LEU A 22 -7.04 3.69 -4.13
CA LEU A 22 -8.02 2.94 -3.34
C LEU A 22 -7.55 2.75 -1.89
N TYR A 23 -6.29 2.34 -1.69
CA TYR A 23 -5.72 2.18 -0.34
C TYR A 23 -5.66 3.50 0.42
N VAL A 24 -5.20 4.58 -0.22
CA VAL A 24 -5.14 5.92 0.36
C VAL A 24 -6.53 6.40 0.79
N ARG A 25 -7.52 6.27 -0.10
CA ARG A 25 -8.90 6.69 0.21
C ARG A 25 -9.51 5.84 1.32
N ALA A 26 -9.28 4.53 1.31
CA ALA A 26 -9.73 3.65 2.37
C ALA A 26 -9.12 4.06 3.72
N LEU A 27 -7.79 4.24 3.78
CA LEU A 27 -7.11 4.68 5.00
C LEU A 27 -7.65 6.00 5.53
N GLN A 28 -7.85 7.00 4.67
CA GLN A 28 -8.45 8.28 5.09
C GLN A 28 -9.84 8.11 5.73
N ILE A 29 -10.69 7.26 5.16
CA ILE A 29 -12.02 6.98 5.70
C ILE A 29 -11.92 6.23 7.05
N PHE A 30 -11.05 5.23 7.14
CA PHE A 30 -10.89 4.43 8.36
C PHE A 30 -10.25 5.25 9.49
N GLN A 31 -9.24 6.07 9.20
CA GLN A 31 -8.62 6.99 10.15
C GLN A 31 -9.62 8.02 10.66
N ALA A 32 -10.44 8.58 9.77
CA ALA A 32 -11.47 9.55 10.17
C ALA A 32 -12.62 8.94 11.00
N ARG A 33 -12.89 7.63 10.87
CA ARG A 33 -14.00 6.96 11.57
C ARG A 33 -13.60 6.22 12.84
N PHE A 34 -12.41 5.65 12.89
CA PHE A 34 -12.08 4.64 13.89
C PHE A 34 -10.73 4.87 14.60
N ASP A 35 -9.99 5.94 14.25
CA ASP A 35 -8.60 6.17 14.68
C ASP A 35 -7.59 5.11 14.17
N ASP A 36 -6.30 5.42 14.28
CA ASP A 36 -5.21 4.56 13.83
C ASP A 36 -5.10 3.25 14.62
N GLN A 37 -5.57 3.20 15.87
CA GLN A 37 -5.47 1.99 16.70
C GLN A 37 -6.55 0.95 16.42
N HIS A 38 -7.57 1.29 15.62
CA HIS A 38 -8.63 0.34 15.35
C HIS A 38 -8.15 -0.82 14.48
N PRO A 39 -8.54 -2.07 14.78
CA PRO A 39 -8.10 -3.26 14.05
C PRO A 39 -8.36 -3.16 12.53
N TYR A 40 -9.47 -2.56 12.11
CA TYR A 40 -9.72 -2.31 10.67
C TYR A 40 -8.75 -1.33 10.03
N THR A 41 -8.37 -0.24 10.72
CA THR A 41 -7.39 0.72 10.23
C THR A 41 -6.02 0.05 10.13
N GLN A 42 -5.62 -0.69 11.17
CA GLN A 42 -4.36 -1.45 11.21
C GLN A 42 -4.27 -2.50 10.10
N GLU A 43 -5.35 -3.24 9.85
CA GLU A 43 -5.41 -4.22 8.76
C GLU A 43 -5.27 -3.55 7.39
N MET A 44 -5.88 -2.37 7.21
CA MET A 44 -5.74 -1.60 5.97
C MET A 44 -4.31 -1.11 5.78
N ILE A 45 -3.67 -0.60 6.84
CA ILE A 45 -2.26 -0.17 6.82
C ILE A 45 -1.39 -1.36 6.43
N LYS A 46 -1.54 -2.53 7.08
CA LYS A 46 -0.77 -3.73 6.76
C LYS A 46 -0.89 -4.14 5.29
N ARG A 47 -2.10 -4.12 4.74
CA ARG A 47 -2.36 -4.44 3.33
C ARG A 47 -1.69 -3.46 2.39
N PHE A 48 -1.76 -2.17 2.68
CA PHE A 48 -1.11 -1.16 1.87
C PHE A 48 0.41 -1.26 1.95
N THR A 49 0.97 -1.45 3.16
CA THR A 49 2.39 -1.68 3.38
C THR A 49 2.89 -2.91 2.63
N ALA A 50 2.14 -4.02 2.63
CA ALA A 50 2.49 -5.21 1.86
C ALA A 50 2.52 -4.95 0.35
N PHE A 51 1.55 -4.19 -0.18
CA PHE A 51 1.56 -3.74 -1.57
C PHE A 51 2.79 -2.89 -1.89
N LEU A 52 3.13 -1.91 -1.04
CA LEU A 52 4.30 -1.06 -1.24
C LEU A 52 5.61 -1.86 -1.19
N ARG A 53 5.74 -2.84 -0.29
CA ARG A 53 6.89 -3.77 -0.27
C ARG A 53 7.00 -4.56 -1.57
N GLN A 54 5.88 -5.02 -2.13
CA GLN A 54 5.88 -5.69 -3.43
C GLN A 54 6.35 -4.74 -4.55
N MET A 55 5.93 -3.47 -4.53
CA MET A 55 6.37 -2.47 -5.49
C MET A 55 7.85 -2.12 -5.36
N ILE A 56 8.39 -2.09 -4.14
CA ILE A 56 9.83 -1.94 -3.86
C ILE A 56 10.59 -3.14 -4.40
N ALA A 57 10.18 -4.36 -4.05
CA ALA A 57 10.82 -5.60 -4.50
C ALA A 57 10.78 -5.76 -6.03
N ALA A 58 9.72 -5.28 -6.68
CA ALA A 58 9.59 -5.27 -8.13
C ALA A 58 10.31 -4.08 -8.80
N ASN A 59 10.91 -3.16 -8.03
CA ASN A 59 11.48 -1.89 -8.49
C ASN A 59 10.51 -1.02 -9.32
N ARG A 60 9.20 -1.16 -9.05
CA ARG A 60 8.10 -0.46 -9.74
C ARG A 60 7.58 0.74 -8.96
N THR A 61 8.27 1.19 -7.92
CA THR A 61 7.83 2.34 -7.12
C THR A 61 7.68 3.64 -7.93
N ALA A 62 8.32 3.74 -9.10
CA ALA A 62 8.13 4.84 -10.04
C ALA A 62 6.75 4.85 -10.74
N GLU A 63 6.05 3.71 -10.76
CA GLU A 63 4.67 3.59 -11.28
C GLU A 63 3.61 4.02 -10.25
N LEU A 64 4.04 4.28 -9.00
CA LEU A 64 3.17 4.84 -7.96
C LEU A 64 3.07 6.35 -8.10
N SER A 65 1.98 6.90 -7.60
CA SER A 65 1.73 8.32 -7.57
C SER A 65 2.62 9.02 -6.52
N ASN A 66 2.77 10.34 -6.69
CA ASN A 66 3.50 11.20 -5.74
C ASN A 66 2.64 11.58 -4.51
N HIS A 67 1.69 10.72 -4.11
CA HIS A 67 0.82 11.01 -2.99
C HIS A 67 1.61 11.04 -1.66
N PRO A 68 1.44 12.05 -0.80
CA PRO A 68 2.26 12.21 0.40
C PRO A 68 2.19 11.02 1.38
N LEU A 69 1.01 10.39 1.56
CA LEU A 69 0.89 9.17 2.38
C LEU A 69 1.72 8.01 1.82
N THR A 70 1.69 7.82 0.51
CA THR A 70 2.44 6.75 -0.17
C THR A 70 3.93 6.97 -0.04
N GLN A 71 4.39 8.20 -0.26
CA GLN A 71 5.79 8.56 -0.13
C GLN A 71 6.28 8.40 1.32
N ASN A 72 5.49 8.81 2.30
CA ASN A 72 5.83 8.64 3.72
C ASN A 72 5.99 7.15 4.10
N LEU A 73 5.04 6.31 3.67
CA LEU A 73 5.12 4.87 3.92
C LEU A 73 6.29 4.21 3.17
N LEU A 74 6.56 4.61 1.93
CA LEU A 74 7.73 4.14 1.18
C LEU A 74 9.04 4.53 1.88
N GLN A 75 9.14 5.74 2.41
CA GLN A 75 10.31 6.19 3.19
C GLN A 75 10.47 5.38 4.47
N THR A 76 9.37 5.14 5.20
CA THR A 76 9.37 4.34 6.43
C THR A 76 9.84 2.92 6.14
N LEU A 77 9.29 2.28 5.09
CA LEU A 77 9.67 0.94 4.67
C LEU A 77 11.15 0.83 4.29
N ARG A 78 11.67 1.81 3.53
CA ARG A 78 13.09 1.85 3.19
C ARG A 78 13.99 2.02 4.41
N ALA A 79 13.54 2.80 5.40
CA ALA A 79 14.26 2.99 6.66
C ALA A 79 14.22 1.76 7.56
N GLU A 80 13.15 0.95 7.52
CA GLU A 80 13.07 -0.34 8.24
C GLU A 80 13.98 -1.42 7.65
N GLU A 81 14.30 -1.33 6.35
CA GLU A 81 15.19 -2.28 5.66
C GLU A 81 16.68 -1.84 5.64
N SER A 82 17.02 -0.76 6.37
CA SER A 82 18.38 -0.18 6.48
C SER A 82 19.20 -0.72 7.64
#